data_AF-A0A414ZLT1-F1
#
_entry.id   AF-A0A414ZLT1-F1
#
_cell.length_a   1.000
_cell.length_b   1.000
_cell.length_c   1.000
_cell.angle_alpha   90.00
_cell.angle_beta   90.00
_cell.angle_gamma   90.00
#
_symmetry.space_group_name_H-M   'P 1'
#
loop_
_entity.id
_entity.type
_entity.pdbx_description
1 polymer ?
#
loop_
_entity_poly.entity_id
_entity_poly.type
_entity_poly.pdbx_seq_one_letter_code
_entity_poly.pdbx_strand_id
1 'polypeptide(L)'
;MSLRKMLMILESMVLARRMKVKQKKIQAYLLRVNKLSGVVYKGYLAEVDNSLEAEQAYVNYDEPNGLITVVSITDEIDVICNDEGKLRNFPMNRFFVDDDGGVWDLLVGNAMCVRHNKDGEFTSILPEDIPVIEKHLVPINPQGLIDYDESEERL
;
A
#
# COMPACT_ATOMS: atom_id res chain seq x y z
N MET A 1 -6.17 27.97 41.62
CA MET A 1 -5.28 27.18 40.73
C MET A 1 -4.10 28.06 40.34
N SER A 2 -2.85 27.63 40.54
CA SER A 2 -1.65 28.46 40.22
C SER A 2 -1.51 28.69 38.71
N LEU A 3 -1.05 29.87 38.28
CA LEU A 3 -0.80 30.20 36.86
C LEU A 3 0.08 29.16 36.17
N ARG A 4 1.07 28.58 36.86
CA ARG A 4 1.92 27.50 36.33
C ARG A 4 1.14 26.24 36.00
N LYS A 5 0.13 25.89 36.83
CA LYS A 5 -0.72 24.73 36.62
C LYS A 5 -1.64 24.92 35.42
N MET A 6 -2.11 26.15 35.20
CA MET A 6 -2.95 26.51 34.05
C MET A 6 -2.17 26.49 32.74
N LEU A 7 -0.94 27.02 32.73
CA LEU A 7 -0.06 26.99 31.56
C LEU A 7 0.30 25.56 31.14
N MET A 8 0.66 24.70 32.11
CA MET A 8 0.93 23.28 31.83
C MET A 8 -0.28 22.57 31.22
N ILE A 9 -1.50 22.82 31.72
CA ILE A 9 -2.73 22.23 31.16
C ILE A 9 -2.94 22.72 29.72
N LEU A 10 -2.74 24.02 29.47
CA LEU A 10 -2.88 24.59 28.13
C LEU A 10 -1.86 23.99 27.14
N GLU A 11 -0.59 23.88 27.55
CA GLU A 11 0.47 23.26 26.74
C GLU A 11 0.17 21.79 26.47
N SER A 12 -0.31 21.05 27.48
CA SER A 12 -0.71 19.65 27.34
C SER A 12 -1.87 19.49 26.35
N MET A 13 -2.86 20.39 26.40
CA MET A 13 -4.01 20.38 25.48
C MET A 13 -3.62 20.77 24.06
N VAL A 14 -2.66 21.68 23.88
CA VAL A 14 -2.11 22.03 22.57
C VAL A 14 -1.27 20.89 22.00
N LEU A 15 -0.48 20.21 22.83
CA LEU A 15 0.30 19.04 22.43
C LEU A 15 -0.62 17.88 22.04
N ALA A 16 -1.66 17.60 22.82
CA ALA A 16 -2.68 16.60 22.51
C ALA A 16 -3.47 16.93 21.22
N ARG A 17 -3.74 18.21 20.94
CA ARG A 17 -4.33 18.65 19.66
C ARG A 17 -3.37 18.53 18.47
N ARG A 18 -2.05 18.52 18.71
CA ARG A 18 -1.02 18.29 17.67
C ARG A 18 -0.75 16.82 17.41
N MET A 19 -1.02 15.94 18.38
CA MET A 19 -0.96 14.50 18.18
C MET A 19 -2.19 14.03 17.38
N LYS A 20 -2.11 14.11 16.05
CA LYS A 20 -3.01 13.32 15.20
C LYS A 20 -2.73 11.84 15.47
N VAL A 21 -3.79 11.09 15.72
CA VAL A 21 -3.67 9.64 15.94
C VAL A 21 -3.59 8.99 14.56
N LYS A 22 -2.42 8.42 14.23
CA LYS A 22 -2.25 7.56 13.05
C LYS A 22 -3.38 6.51 13.06
N GLN A 23 -4.08 6.36 11.94
CA GLN A 23 -5.14 5.36 11.82
C GLN A 23 -4.52 3.98 12.05
N LYS A 24 -5.04 3.19 13.00
CA LYS A 24 -4.48 1.84 13.28
C LYS A 24 -4.74 0.86 12.16
N LYS A 25 -5.84 1.03 11.45
CA LYS A 25 -6.24 0.24 10.30
C LYS A 25 -6.65 1.16 9.17
N ILE A 26 -6.39 0.72 7.94
CA ILE A 26 -6.72 1.45 6.72
C ILE A 26 -7.32 0.50 5.69
N GLN A 27 -8.14 1.04 4.80
CA GLN A 27 -8.58 0.36 3.60
C GLN A 27 -7.46 0.48 2.55
N ALA A 28 -6.93 -0.64 2.08
CA ALA A 28 -5.96 -0.68 0.99
C ALA A 28 -6.53 -1.38 -0.25
N TYR A 29 -5.99 -1.06 -1.43
CA TYR A 29 -6.22 -1.84 -2.65
C TYR A 29 -5.02 -2.74 -2.90
N LEU A 30 -5.26 -4.04 -2.75
CA LEU A 30 -4.23 -5.08 -2.78
C LEU A 30 -4.07 -5.66 -4.18
N LEU A 31 -2.83 -5.69 -4.67
CA LEU A 31 -2.44 -6.21 -5.97
C LEU A 31 -1.59 -7.46 -5.78
N ARG A 32 -2.24 -8.61 -5.77
CA ARG A 32 -1.59 -9.88 -5.47
C ARG A 32 -1.07 -10.58 -6.73
N VAL A 33 0.05 -11.28 -6.58
CA VAL A 33 0.54 -12.28 -7.54
C VAL A 33 1.08 -13.48 -6.78
N ASN A 34 0.69 -14.70 -7.18
CA ASN A 34 1.16 -15.91 -6.53
C ASN A 34 2.67 -16.07 -6.76
N LYS A 35 3.43 -16.26 -5.68
CA LYS A 35 4.90 -16.30 -5.70
C LYS A 35 5.46 -17.41 -6.59
N LEU A 36 4.81 -18.58 -6.61
CA LEU A 36 5.31 -19.78 -7.27
C LEU A 36 4.78 -19.89 -8.71
N SER A 37 3.47 -19.74 -8.88
CA SER A 37 2.83 -19.90 -10.19
C SER A 37 2.91 -18.65 -11.06
N GLY A 38 3.17 -17.48 -10.47
CA GLY A 38 3.12 -16.19 -11.17
C GLY A 38 1.71 -15.78 -11.58
N VAL A 39 0.67 -16.47 -11.08
CA VAL A 39 -0.73 -16.11 -11.34
C VAL A 39 -1.01 -14.74 -10.76
N VAL A 40 -1.50 -13.86 -11.63
CA VAL A 40 -1.81 -12.47 -11.31
C VAL A 40 -3.30 -12.33 -11.02
N TYR A 41 -3.64 -11.80 -9.84
CA TYR A 41 -5.04 -11.66 -9.42
C TYR A 41 -5.60 -10.30 -9.79
N LYS A 42 -6.94 -10.20 -9.85
CA LYS A 42 -7.64 -8.91 -9.82
C LYS A 42 -7.31 -8.19 -8.52
N GLY A 43 -7.20 -6.87 -8.58
CA GLY A 43 -7.02 -6.09 -7.37
C GLY A 43 -8.30 -6.10 -6.53
N TYR A 44 -8.15 -5.98 -5.21
CA TYR A 44 -9.27 -6.06 -4.28
C TYR A 44 -9.06 -5.18 -3.05
N LEU A 45 -10.18 -4.78 -2.45
CA LEU A 45 -10.20 -4.01 -1.21
C LEU A 45 -9.99 -4.93 -0.01
N ALA A 46 -9.05 -4.58 0.88
CA ALA A 46 -8.90 -5.21 2.18
C ALA A 46 -8.62 -4.19 3.29
N GLU A 47 -9.14 -4.45 4.48
CA GLU A 47 -8.73 -3.73 5.69
C GLU A 47 -7.41 -4.32 6.18
N VAL A 48 -6.39 -3.48 6.33
CA VAL A 48 -5.05 -3.89 6.78
C VAL A 48 -4.63 -3.08 8.00
N ASP A 49 -3.75 -3.66 8.81
CA ASP A 49 -3.09 -2.93 9.89
C ASP A 49 -2.12 -1.91 9.29
N ASN A 50 -2.17 -0.67 9.78
CA ASN A 50 -1.33 0.43 9.31
C ASN A 50 -0.01 0.47 10.08
N SER A 51 0.76 -0.61 9.95
CA SER A 51 2.07 -0.76 10.57
C SER A 51 3.08 -1.23 9.53
N LEU A 52 4.34 -0.86 9.75
CA LEU A 52 5.44 -1.24 8.86
C LEU A 52 5.54 -2.77 8.75
N GLU A 53 5.31 -3.48 9.86
CA GLU A 53 5.36 -4.93 9.90
C GLU A 53 4.31 -5.57 8.98
N ALA A 54 3.09 -5.04 8.97
CA ALA A 54 2.01 -5.53 8.11
C ALA A 54 2.27 -5.22 6.63
N GLU A 55 2.76 -4.02 6.34
CA GLU A 55 3.17 -3.59 5.00
C GLU A 55 4.28 -4.50 4.45
N GLN A 56 5.33 -4.72 5.24
CA GLN A 56 6.45 -5.61 4.92
C GLN A 56 6.00 -7.04 4.70
N ALA A 57 5.18 -7.59 5.61
CA ALA A 57 4.66 -8.95 5.49
C ALA A 57 3.90 -9.13 4.18
N TYR A 58 3.02 -8.20 3.83
CA TYR A 58 2.21 -8.31 2.61
C TYR A 58 3.06 -8.31 1.33
N VAL A 59 3.97 -7.35 1.16
CA VAL A 59 4.80 -7.24 -0.06
C VAL A 59 5.93 -8.27 -0.10
N ASN A 60 6.24 -8.91 1.02
CA ASN A 60 7.30 -9.90 1.14
C ASN A 60 6.80 -11.35 1.30
N TYR A 61 5.53 -11.62 1.00
CA TYR A 61 4.97 -12.98 1.12
C TYR A 61 5.07 -13.58 2.53
N ASP A 62 4.86 -12.75 3.55
CA ASP A 62 4.97 -13.10 4.98
C ASP A 62 6.38 -13.59 5.39
N GLU A 63 7.39 -13.41 4.52
CA GLU A 63 8.77 -13.73 4.85
C GLU A 63 9.40 -12.61 5.70
N PRO A 64 10.32 -12.94 6.62
CA PRO A 64 11.00 -11.95 7.44
C PRO A 64 11.98 -11.10 6.63
N ASN A 65 12.36 -9.94 7.19
CA ASN A 65 13.40 -9.04 6.68
C ASN A 65 13.13 -8.44 5.27
N GLY A 66 11.86 -8.31 4.87
CA GLY A 66 11.49 -7.61 3.64
C GLY A 66 11.64 -6.10 3.79
N LEU A 67 12.30 -5.45 2.82
CA LEU A 67 12.30 -3.99 2.72
C LEU A 67 11.17 -3.54 1.81
N ILE A 68 10.56 -2.41 2.15
CA ILE A 68 9.56 -1.76 1.32
C ILE A 68 10.15 -0.57 0.58
N THR A 69 9.61 -0.31 -0.59
CA THR A 69 9.78 0.94 -1.33
C THR A 69 8.40 1.51 -1.62
N VAL A 70 8.31 2.83 -1.76
CA VAL A 70 7.05 3.55 -1.96
C VAL A 70 7.16 4.35 -3.25
N VAL A 71 6.20 4.14 -4.15
CA VAL A 71 6.11 4.84 -5.44
C VAL A 71 4.77 5.56 -5.50
N SER A 72 4.80 6.88 -5.61
CA SER A 72 3.58 7.69 -5.80
C SER A 72 3.14 7.61 -7.26
N ILE A 73 1.88 7.23 -7.48
CA ILE A 73 1.27 7.20 -8.82
C ILE A 73 0.39 8.44 -9.07
N THR A 74 -0.01 9.13 -8.01
CA THR A 74 -0.63 10.46 -8.03
C THR A 74 -0.15 11.26 -6.82
N ASP A 75 -0.58 12.52 -6.72
CA ASP A 75 -0.35 13.37 -5.53
C ASP A 75 -0.99 12.82 -4.25
N GLU A 76 -1.88 11.83 -4.35
CA GLU A 76 -2.64 11.32 -3.20
C GLU A 76 -2.45 9.82 -2.97
N ILE A 77 -2.00 9.07 -3.99
CA ILE A 77 -1.96 7.60 -3.99
C ILE A 77 -0.52 7.11 -4.12
N ASP A 78 -0.14 6.29 -3.16
CA ASP A 78 1.13 5.59 -3.11
C ASP A 78 0.94 4.09 -3.33
N VAL A 79 1.97 3.46 -3.88
CA VAL A 79 2.10 2.03 -4.06
C VAL A 79 3.29 1.56 -3.24
N ILE A 80 3.02 0.72 -2.24
CA ILE A 80 4.02 0.05 -1.44
C ILE A 80 4.38 -1.26 -2.14
N CYS A 81 5.67 -1.45 -2.41
CA CYS A 81 6.23 -2.61 -3.09
C CYS A 81 7.42 -3.16 -2.31
N ASN A 82 7.86 -4.38 -2.64
CA ASN A 82 9.13 -4.89 -2.13
C ASN A 82 10.31 -4.22 -2.83
N ASP A 83 11.22 -3.61 -2.07
CA ASP A 83 12.38 -2.87 -2.62
C ASP A 83 13.36 -3.80 -3.38
N GLU A 84 13.50 -5.03 -2.90
CA GLU A 84 14.44 -6.02 -3.44
C GLU A 84 13.76 -7.01 -4.39
N GLY A 85 12.45 -6.86 -4.68
CA GLY A 85 11.65 -7.87 -5.36
C GLY A 85 12.25 -8.31 -6.70
N LYS A 86 12.81 -7.37 -7.47
CA LYS A 86 13.47 -7.67 -8.76
C LYS A 86 14.75 -8.47 -8.57
N LEU A 87 15.58 -8.09 -7.60
CA LEU A 87 16.82 -8.80 -7.25
C LEU A 87 16.54 -10.22 -6.73
N ARG A 88 15.40 -10.39 -6.06
CA ARG A 88 14.90 -11.65 -5.52
C ARG A 88 14.05 -12.45 -6.50
N ASN A 89 13.94 -11.98 -7.74
CA ASN A 89 13.20 -12.63 -8.82
C ASN A 89 11.73 -12.91 -8.46
N PHE A 90 11.08 -11.97 -7.80
CA PHE A 90 9.63 -12.02 -7.57
C PHE A 90 8.89 -11.98 -8.91
N PRO A 91 7.71 -12.64 -8.99
CA PRO A 91 6.96 -12.72 -10.24
C PRO A 91 6.47 -11.34 -10.69
N MET A 92 6.42 -11.13 -12.00
CA MET A 92 5.89 -9.90 -12.60
C MET A 92 4.41 -9.72 -12.28
N ASN A 93 4.00 -8.50 -11.93
CA ASN A 93 2.64 -8.21 -11.49
C ASN A 93 1.95 -7.17 -12.39
N ARG A 94 2.49 -5.95 -12.44
CA ARG A 94 1.88 -4.80 -13.13
C ARG A 94 2.93 -3.96 -13.84
N PHE A 95 2.60 -3.41 -15.00
CA PHE A 95 3.28 -2.23 -15.52
C PHE A 95 2.75 -1.00 -14.81
N PHE A 96 3.65 -0.15 -14.32
CA PHE A 96 3.33 1.21 -13.94
C PHE A 96 3.47 2.09 -15.19
N VAL A 97 2.36 2.69 -15.61
CA VAL A 97 2.26 3.55 -16.80
C VAL A 97 1.87 4.97 -16.42
N ASP A 98 2.32 5.94 -17.22
CA ASP A 98 1.86 7.32 -17.14
C ASP A 98 0.51 7.56 -17.81
N ASP A 99 0.05 8.82 -17.76
CA ASP A 99 -1.22 9.25 -18.34
C ASP A 99 -1.35 9.02 -19.85
N ASP A 100 -0.21 8.98 -20.57
CA ASP A 100 -0.13 8.75 -22.02
C ASP A 100 0.07 7.26 -22.37
N GLY A 101 0.18 6.39 -21.35
CA GLY A 101 0.40 4.95 -21.50
C GLY A 101 1.87 4.56 -21.67
N GLY A 102 2.81 5.48 -21.45
CA GLY A 102 4.24 5.20 -21.39
C GLY A 102 4.59 4.37 -20.16
N VAL A 103 5.37 3.29 -20.34
CA VAL A 103 5.77 2.42 -19.23
C VAL A 103 6.94 3.06 -18.47
N TRP A 104 6.74 3.36 -17.19
CA TRP A 104 7.78 3.87 -16.30
C TRP A 104 8.51 2.74 -15.57
N ASP A 105 7.77 1.73 -15.09
CA ASP A 105 8.36 0.59 -14.40
C ASP A 105 7.53 -0.68 -14.53
N LEU A 106 8.16 -1.81 -14.19
CA LEU A 106 7.53 -3.11 -13.99
C LEU A 106 7.55 -3.45 -12.50
N LEU A 107 6.37 -3.46 -11.90
CA LEU A 107 6.16 -3.92 -10.52
C LEU A 107 6.19 -5.45 -10.46
N VAL A 108 6.95 -5.96 -9.50
CA VAL A 108 7.09 -7.40 -9.22
C VAL A 108 6.67 -7.70 -7.79
N GLY A 109 6.19 -8.92 -7.56
CA GLY A 109 5.65 -9.33 -6.26
C GLY A 109 4.33 -8.66 -5.94
N ASN A 110 3.84 -8.87 -4.71
CA ASN A 110 2.64 -8.19 -4.22
C ASN A 110 2.88 -6.68 -4.11
N ALA A 111 1.85 -5.88 -4.39
CA ALA A 111 1.88 -4.42 -4.22
C ALA A 111 0.61 -3.94 -3.50
N MET A 112 0.74 -2.93 -2.64
CA MET A 112 -0.35 -2.40 -1.83
C MET A 112 -0.55 -0.92 -2.16
N CYS A 113 -1.73 -0.54 -2.63
CA CYS A 113 -2.06 0.86 -2.90
C CYS A 113 -2.78 1.47 -1.69
N VAL A 114 -2.30 2.63 -1.26
CA VAL A 114 -2.82 3.40 -0.12
C VAL A 114 -2.86 4.88 -0.49
N ARG A 115 -3.66 5.67 0.24
CA ARG A 115 -3.53 7.13 0.19
C ARG A 115 -2.50 7.58 1.21
N HIS A 116 -1.97 8.79 1.06
CA HIS A 116 -1.23 9.46 2.14
C HIS A 116 -1.84 10.81 2.49
N ASN A 117 -1.60 11.26 3.73
CA ASN A 117 -1.95 12.62 4.15
C ASN A 117 -0.74 13.58 3.98
N LYS A 118 -0.96 14.88 4.14
CA LYS A 118 0.09 15.91 4.06
C LYS A 118 1.28 15.72 5.02
N ASP A 119 1.11 14.91 6.06
CA ASP A 119 2.13 14.62 7.07
C ASP A 119 2.92 13.35 6.67
N GLY A 120 2.61 12.72 5.52
CA GLY A 120 3.25 11.52 4.98
C GLY A 120 2.72 10.21 5.55
N GLU A 121 1.63 10.23 6.33
CA GLU A 121 1.06 9.02 6.91
C GLU A 121 0.09 8.35 5.94
N PHE A 122 0.17 7.02 5.82
CA PHE A 122 -0.79 6.25 5.05
C PHE A 122 -2.20 6.29 5.65
N THR A 123 -3.17 6.40 4.75
CA THR A 123 -4.60 6.52 5.03
C THR A 123 -5.39 5.64 4.06
N SER A 124 -6.65 5.40 4.39
CA SER A 124 -7.54 4.57 3.57
C SER A 124 -7.71 5.11 2.16
N ILE A 125 -7.65 4.22 1.17
CA ILE A 125 -8.13 4.53 -0.17
C ILE A 125 -9.65 4.75 -0.20
N LEU A 126 -10.11 5.43 -1.23
CA LEU A 126 -11.51 5.69 -1.52
C LEU A 126 -11.96 4.87 -2.73
N PRO A 127 -13.25 4.55 -2.87
CA PRO A 127 -13.77 3.83 -4.05
C PRO A 127 -13.42 4.51 -5.39
N GLU A 128 -13.40 5.83 -5.43
CA GLU A 128 -13.01 6.64 -6.59
C GLU A 128 -11.53 6.54 -6.97
N ASP A 129 -10.66 6.05 -6.08
CA ASP A 129 -9.24 5.85 -6.38
C ASP A 129 -9.02 4.60 -7.25
N ILE A 130 -9.93 3.62 -7.20
CA ILE A 130 -9.74 2.32 -7.88
C ILE A 130 -9.57 2.48 -9.39
N PRO A 131 -10.42 3.22 -10.12
CA PRO A 131 -10.22 3.43 -11.56
C PRO A 131 -8.91 4.16 -11.88
N VAL A 132 -8.43 5.03 -10.98
CA VAL A 132 -7.16 5.74 -11.14
C VAL A 132 -6.00 4.77 -10.96
N ILE A 133 -6.05 3.91 -9.94
CA ILE A 133 -5.06 2.85 -9.70
C ILE A 133 -5.02 1.88 -10.89
N GLU A 134 -6.17 1.38 -11.34
CA GLU A 134 -6.25 0.42 -12.45
C GLU A 134 -5.82 1.01 -13.80
N LYS A 135 -5.97 2.34 -13.99
CA LYS A 135 -5.43 3.04 -15.16
C LYS A 135 -3.90 3.03 -15.17
N HIS A 136 -3.25 3.31 -14.04
CA HIS A 136 -1.81 3.46 -13.96
C HIS A 136 -1.08 2.12 -13.71
N LEU A 137 -1.74 1.14 -13.12
CA LEU A 137 -1.16 -0.15 -12.78
C LEU A 137 -1.81 -1.25 -13.62
N VAL A 138 -1.24 -1.49 -14.80
CA VAL A 138 -1.79 -2.39 -15.82
C VAL A 138 -1.27 -3.81 -15.63
N PRO A 139 -2.14 -4.84 -15.48
CA PRO A 139 -1.75 -6.25 -15.44
C PRO A 139 -0.87 -6.67 -16.61
N ILE A 140 0.16 -7.45 -16.33
CA ILE A 140 0.98 -8.05 -17.40
C ILE A 140 0.19 -9.05 -18.26
N ASN A 141 -0.91 -9.60 -17.72
CA ASN A 141 -1.86 -10.43 -18.44
C ASN A 141 -3.31 -10.06 -18.08
N PRO A 142 -3.87 -9.00 -18.70
CA PRO A 142 -5.22 -8.51 -18.36
C PRO A 142 -6.33 -9.53 -18.62
N GLN A 143 -6.17 -10.42 -19.61
CA GLN A 143 -7.17 -11.41 -20.00
C GLN A 143 -7.16 -12.65 -19.08
N GLY A 144 -6.09 -12.85 -18.30
CA GLY A 144 -5.91 -13.99 -17.41
C GLY A 144 -6.12 -13.69 -15.93
N LEU A 145 -6.73 -12.54 -15.60
CA LEU A 145 -6.94 -12.16 -14.22
C LEU A 145 -7.94 -13.08 -13.52
N ILE A 146 -7.56 -13.58 -12.35
CA ILE A 146 -8.40 -14.43 -11.49
C ILE A 146 -8.81 -13.62 -10.26
N ASP A 147 -10.03 -13.83 -9.78
CA ASP A 147 -10.45 -13.27 -8.48
C ASP A 147 -9.58 -13.88 -7.37
N TYR A 148 -9.17 -13.06 -6.41
CA TYR A 148 -8.43 -13.58 -5.26
C TYR A 148 -9.36 -14.34 -4.32
N ASP A 149 -8.95 -15.55 -3.95
CA ASP A 149 -9.57 -16.38 -2.91
C ASP A 149 -8.48 -16.78 -1.91
N GLU A 150 -8.67 -16.46 -0.62
CA GLU A 150 -7.72 -16.79 0.44
C GLU A 150 -7.43 -18.28 0.56
N SER A 151 -8.34 -19.15 0.12
CA SER A 151 -8.12 -20.60 0.15
C SER A 151 -7.00 -21.08 -0.77
N GLU A 152 -6.62 -20.28 -1.77
CA GLU A 152 -5.53 -20.56 -2.72
C GLU A 152 -4.12 -20.32 -2.13
N GLU A 153 -3.99 -19.78 -0.92
CA GLU A 153 -2.69 -19.61 -0.24
C GLU A 153 -2.04 -20.94 0.21
N ARG A 154 -2.80 -22.04 0.23
CA ARG A 154 -2.37 -23.32 0.83
C ARG A 154 -1.82 -24.35 -0.17
N LEU A 155 -1.60 -23.96 -1.43
CA LEU A 155 -1.03 -24.79 -2.50
C LEU A 155 0.34 -24.28 -2.93
#